data_AF-A0A2T6CGJ6-F1
#
_entry.id   AF-A0A2T6CGJ6-F1
#
_cell.length_a   1.000
_cell.length_b   1.000
_cell.length_c   1.000
_cell.angle_alpha   90.00
_cell.angle_beta   90.00
_cell.angle_gamma   90.00
#
_symmetry.space_group_name_H-M   'P 1'
#
loop_
_entity.id
_entity.type
_entity.pdbx_description
1 polymer ?
#
loop_
_entity_poly.entity_id
_entity_poly.type
_entity_poly.pdbx_seq_one_letter_code
_entity_poly.pdbx_strand_id
1 'polypeptide(L)' 'MNILSILIPVSLGLGGLGLLAFVWSLRADQYDDLDGAAWRVLLDDETAPVDLDQRQPDESDSQKSS' A
#
# COMPACT_ATOMS: atom_id res chain seq x y z
N MET A 1 15.49 -45.52 -21.31
CA MET A 1 15.54 -44.05 -21.05
C MET A 1 14.98 -43.82 -19.66
N ASN A 2 15.73 -43.19 -18.77
CA ASN A 2 15.31 -43.02 -17.37
C ASN A 2 14.68 -41.63 -17.18
N ILE A 3 13.44 -41.57 -16.70
CA ILE A 3 12.68 -40.32 -16.53
C ILE A 3 13.37 -39.35 -15.56
N LEU A 4 14.13 -39.90 -14.61
CA LEU A 4 14.93 -39.13 -13.64
C LEU A 4 15.95 -38.20 -14.33
N SER A 5 16.51 -38.60 -15.47
CA SER A 5 17.47 -37.77 -16.21
C SER A 5 16.85 -36.50 -16.79
N ILE A 6 15.53 -36.44 -16.94
CA ILE A 6 14.79 -35.26 -17.40
C ILE A 6 14.23 -34.50 -16.19
N LEU A 7 13.67 -35.20 -15.21
CA LEU A 7 13.03 -34.57 -14.05
C LEU A 7 14.00 -33.80 -13.15
N ILE A 8 15.24 -34.30 -12.99
CA ILE A 8 16.26 -33.63 -12.17
C ILE A 8 16.60 -32.23 -12.72
N PRO A 9 17.04 -32.07 -13.99
CA PRO A 9 17.34 -30.73 -14.51
C PRO A 9 16.10 -29.84 -14.61
N VAL A 10 14.93 -30.40 -14.89
CA VAL A 10 13.67 -29.63 -14.92
C VAL A 10 13.31 -29.09 -13.53
N SER A 11 13.41 -29.89 -12.47
CA SER A 11 13.11 -29.43 -11.11
C SER A 11 14.13 -28.40 -10.61
N LEU A 12 15.42 -28.60 -10.91
CA LEU A 12 16.48 -27.63 -10.62
C LEU A 12 16.24 -26.30 -11.37
N GLY A 13 15.84 -26.37 -12.64
CA GLY A 13 15.48 -25.19 -13.44
C GLY A 13 14.28 -24.45 -12.88
N LEU A 14 13.20 -25.15 -12.55
CA LEU A 14 11.99 -24.56 -11.96
C LEU A 14 12.26 -23.98 -10.57
N GLY A 15 13.01 -24.68 -9.73
CA GLY A 15 13.42 -24.19 -8.41
C GLY A 15 14.30 -22.95 -8.50
N GLY A 16 15.28 -22.95 -9.42
CA GLY A 16 16.13 -21.80 -9.69
C GLY A 16 15.35 -20.60 -10.23
N LEU A 17 14.44 -20.82 -11.18
CA LEU A 17 13.59 -19.77 -11.73
C LEU A 17 12.70 -19.16 -10.64
N GLY A 18 12.08 -19.99 -9.80
CA GLY A 18 11.27 -19.53 -8.67
C GLY A 18 12.10 -18.72 -7.65
N LEU A 19 13.31 -19.18 -7.33
CA LEU A 19 14.20 -18.46 -6.42
C LEU A 19 14.64 -17.10 -6.99
N LEU A 20 14.96 -17.03 -8.28
CA LEU A 20 15.30 -15.77 -8.95
C LEU A 20 14.12 -14.82 -8.97
N ALA A 21 12.91 -15.30 -9.28
CA ALA A 21 11.69 -14.50 -9.26
C ALA A 21 11.39 -13.98 -7.84
N PHE A 22 11.61 -14.81 -6.81
CA PHE A 22 11.43 -14.44 -5.41
C PHE A 22 12.41 -13.34 -4.98
N VAL A 23 13.71 -13.50 -5.27
CA VAL A 23 14.71 -12.48 -4.95
C VAL A 23 14.46 -11.19 -5.74
N TRP A 24 14.03 -11.29 -7.00
CA TRP A 24 13.62 -10.13 -7.80
C TRP A 24 12.42 -9.40 -7.19
N SER A 25 11.41 -10.14 -6.71
CA SER A 25 10.25 -9.58 -5.99
C SER A 25 10.68 -8.81 -4.74
N LEU A 26 11.60 -9.35 -3.93
CA LEU A 26 12.09 -8.67 -2.72
C LEU A 26 12.89 -7.40 -3.03
N ARG A 27 13.59 -7.37 -4.17
CA ARG A 27 14.42 -6.23 -4.58
C ARG A 27 13.65 -5.19 -5.37
N ALA A 28 12.51 -5.55 -5.95
CA ALA A 28 11.54 -4.59 -6.46
C ALA A 28 10.93 -3.91 -5.23
N ASP A 29 11.19 -2.62 -5.08
CA ASP A 29 10.80 -1.72 -3.98
C ASP A 29 9.27 -1.60 -3.77
N GLN A 30 8.48 -2.56 -4.29
CA GLN A 30 7.02 -2.64 -4.18
C GLN A 30 6.51 -2.88 -2.76
N TYR A 31 7.38 -3.21 -1.81
CA TYR A 31 7.00 -3.38 -0.41
C TYR A 31 6.86 -2.05 0.34
N ASP A 32 7.50 -0.97 -0.14
CA ASP A 32 7.43 0.35 0.50
C ASP A 32 6.00 0.94 0.45
N ASP A 33 5.28 0.72 -0.67
CA ASP A 33 3.89 1.15 -0.81
C ASP A 33 2.90 0.29 -0.02
N LEU A 34 3.20 -1.01 0.18
CA LEU A 34 2.39 -1.89 1.03
C LEU A 34 2.48 -1.52 2.51
N ASP A 35 3.67 -1.14 2.99
CA ASP A 35 3.85 -0.62 4.35
C ASP A 35 3.05 0.69 4.56
N GLY A 36 3.05 1.59 3.56
CA GLY A 36 2.22 2.80 3.57
C GLY A 36 0.71 2.53 3.54
N ALA A 37 0.25 1.53 2.78
CA ALA A 37 -1.16 1.13 2.72
C ALA A 37 -1.64 0.44 4.00
N ALA A 38 -0.81 -0.41 4.61
CA ALA A 38 -1.11 -1.05 5.89
C ALA A 38 -1.28 -0.01 7.02
N TRP A 39 -0.47 1.06 7.01
CA TRP A 39 -0.61 2.15 7.96
C TRP A 39 -1.95 2.89 7.80
N ARG A 40 -2.40 3.11 6.56
CA ARG A 40 -3.72 3.73 6.33
C ARG A 40 -4.86 2.85 6.81
N VAL A 41 -4.87 1.54 6.51
CA VAL A 41 -5.95 0.62 6.93
C VAL A 41 -6.10 0.54 8.45
N LEU A 42 -5.01 0.66 9.22
CA LEU A 42 -5.07 0.68 10.68
C LEU A 42 -5.54 2.03 11.26
N LEU A 43 -5.34 3.14 10.54
CA LEU A 43 -5.73 4.48 10.97
C LEU A 43 -7.06 4.98 10.36
N ASP A 44 -7.60 4.30 9.35
CA ASP A 44 -8.81 4.72 8.62
C ASP A 44 -10.10 4.63 9.46
N ASP A 45 -10.06 3.90 10.58
CA ASP A 45 -11.17 3.87 11.54
C ASP A 45 -11.20 5.12 12.46
N GLU A 46 -10.15 5.96 12.48
CA GLU A 46 -10.03 7.03 13.50
C GLU A 46 -10.03 8.48 12.97
N THR A 47 -9.88 8.74 11.66
CA THR A 47 -9.85 10.14 11.17
C THR A 47 -10.49 10.34 9.79
N ALA A 48 -11.82 10.34 9.72
CA ALA A 48 -12.48 11.24 8.78
C ALA A 48 -12.19 12.68 9.26
N PRO A 49 -11.54 13.56 8.46
CA PRO A 49 -11.46 14.96 8.82
C PRO A 49 -12.89 15.49 8.79
N VAL A 50 -13.44 15.77 9.96
CA VAL A 50 -14.60 16.64 10.04
C VAL A 50 -14.12 17.98 9.52
N ASP A 51 -14.57 18.35 8.32
CA ASP A 51 -14.40 19.70 7.77
C ASP A 51 -15.16 20.66 8.68
N LEU A 52 -14.48 21.12 9.74
CA LEU A 52 -15.01 22.06 10.73
C LEU A 52 -14.86 23.51 10.28
N ASP A 53 -14.53 23.77 9.01
CA ASP A 53 -14.32 25.13 8.49
C ASP A 53 -15.55 25.73 7.80
N GLN A 54 -16.76 25.33 8.22
CA GLN A 54 -18.02 26.03 7.91
C GLN A 54 -18.65 26.72 9.13
N ARG A 55 -17.86 27.05 10.15
CA ARG A 55 -18.22 28.09 11.11
C ARG A 55 -17.56 29.40 10.69
N GLN A 56 -18.18 30.12 9.74
CA GLN A 56 -18.15 31.58 9.75
C GLN A 56 -19.33 32.08 10.59
N PRO A 57 -19.16 32.35 11.89
CA PRO A 57 -20.05 33.23 12.60
C PRO A 57 -19.50 34.67 12.57
N ASP A 58 -20.41 35.58 12.24
CA ASP A 58 -20.41 37.01 12.58
C ASP A 58 -19.36 37.93 11.95
N GLU A 59 -19.74 38.53 10.81
CA GLU A 59 -19.50 39.95 10.56
C GLU A 59 -20.84 40.72 10.69
N SER A 60 -21.23 40.96 11.95
CA SER A 60 -21.66 42.28 12.42
C SER A 60 -22.66 43.07 11.56
N ASP A 61 -23.92 42.62 11.49
CA ASP A 61 -25.06 43.45 11.02
C ASP A 61 -25.79 44.16 12.19
N SER A 62 -25.08 44.43 13.28
CA SER A 62 -25.62 45.13 14.47
C SER A 62 -24.89 46.44 14.83
N GLN A 63 -24.06 46.99 13.92
CA GLN A 63 -23.42 48.30 14.09
C GLN A 63 -23.64 49.21 12.88
N LYS A 64 -24.90 49.38 12.47
CA LYS A 64 -25.30 50.63 11.80
C LYS A 64 -26.63 51.12 12.36
N SER A 65 -26.60 51.36 13.67
CA SER A 65 -27.33 52.44 14.30
C SER A 65 -26.99 53.76 13.57
N SER A 66 -27.91 54.23 12.73
CA SER A 66 -28.13 55.65 12.39
C SER A 66 -29.43 55.77 11.61
#